data_AF-A0A3N5SAY6-F1
#
_entry.id   AF-A0A3N5SAY6-F1
#
_cell.length_a   1.000
_cell.length_b   1.000
_cell.length_c   1.000
_cell.angle_alpha   90.00
_cell.angle_beta   90.00
_cell.angle_gamma   90.00
#
_symmetry.space_group_name_H-M   'P 1'
#
loop_
_entity.id
_entity.type
_entity.pdbx_description
1 polymer ?
#
loop_
_entity_poly.entity_id
_entity_poly.type
_entity_poly.pdbx_seq_one_letter_code
_entity_poly.pdbx_strand_id
1 'polypeptide(L)' 'MENDFDLEHRQGFRINPQVWLHTLLAIAGDREKREEVVQRVAHATGQPPEEVEVMFATTIKILINETRSN' A
#
# COMPACT_ATOMS: atom_id res chain seq x y z
N MET A 1 -1.45 -8.14 21.73
CA MET A 1 -1.89 -7.39 20.56
C MET A 1 -1.71 -8.33 19.39
N GLU A 2 -2.75 -9.10 19.07
CA GLU A 2 -2.74 -10.04 17.95
C GLU A 2 -2.72 -9.25 16.64
N ASN A 3 -1.81 -9.62 15.75
CA ASN A 3 -1.75 -9.06 14.41
C ASN A 3 -2.82 -9.78 13.59
N ASP A 4 -4.01 -9.18 13.53
CA ASP A 4 -5.24 -9.72 12.92
C ASP A 4 -5.21 -9.77 11.38
N PHE A 5 -4.03 -9.85 10.78
CA PHE A 5 -3.86 -10.09 9.35
C PHE A 5 -3.61 -11.58 9.13
N ASP A 6 -4.63 -12.37 9.43
CA ASP A 6 -4.70 -13.79 9.10
C ASP A 6 -4.77 -13.94 7.57
N LEU A 7 -3.59 -13.98 6.96
CA LEU A 7 -3.40 -14.09 5.50
C LEU A 7 -3.64 -15.52 4.98
N GLU A 8 -4.22 -16.41 5.78
CA GLU A 8 -4.47 -17.81 5.42
C GLU A 8 -5.78 -18.02 4.62
N HIS A 9 -6.66 -17.02 4.52
CA HIS A 9 -7.93 -17.09 3.77
C HIS A 9 -7.84 -16.58 2.30
N ARG A 10 -6.85 -17.04 1.54
CA ARG A 10 -6.48 -16.52 0.19
C ARG A 10 -7.39 -16.86 -1.01
N GLN A 11 -8.62 -17.36 -0.84
CA GLN A 11 -9.50 -17.67 -1.99
C GLN A 11 -10.62 -16.64 -2.25
N GLY A 12 -10.79 -15.62 -1.40
CA GLY A 12 -11.88 -14.65 -1.54
C GLY A 12 -11.53 -13.21 -1.21
N PHE A 13 -10.28 -12.90 -0.87
CA PHE A 13 -9.88 -11.53 -0.52
C PHE A 13 -9.79 -10.68 -1.78
N ARG A 14 -10.95 -10.23 -2.29
CA ARG A 14 -11.02 -9.18 -3.30
C ARG A 14 -10.53 -7.89 -2.64
N ILE A 15 -9.30 -7.53 -2.97
CA ILE A 15 -8.74 -6.20 -2.72
C ILE A 15 -9.75 -5.20 -3.29
N ASN A 16 -10.42 -4.42 -2.45
CA ASN A 16 -11.28 -3.33 -2.89
C ASN A 16 -10.37 -2.16 -3.32
N PRO A 17 -10.27 -1.83 -4.63
CA PRO A 17 -9.32 -0.83 -5.12
C PRO A 17 -9.54 0.55 -4.51
N GLN A 18 -10.80 0.89 -4.20
CA GLN A 18 -11.16 2.17 -3.60
C GLN A 18 -10.69 2.28 -2.15
N VAL A 19 -10.88 1.23 -1.35
CA VAL A 19 -10.40 1.19 0.05
C VAL A 19 -8.88 1.31 0.08
N TRP A 20 -8.19 0.54 -0.76
CA TRP A 20 -6.74 0.60 -0.86
C TRP A 20 -6.23 1.95 -1.33
N LEU A 21 -6.89 2.56 -2.32
CA LEU A 21 -6.55 3.90 -2.77
C LEU A 21 -6.67 4.92 -1.64
N HIS A 22 -7.78 4.91 -0.89
CA HIS A 22 -7.97 5.82 0.24
C HIS A 22 -6.90 5.64 1.32
N THR A 23 -6.57 4.39 1.66
CA THR A 23 -5.51 4.09 2.64
C THR A 23 -4.16 4.60 2.16
N LEU A 24 -3.78 4.33 0.91
CA LEU A 24 -2.50 4.77 0.35
C LEU A 24 -2.43 6.30 0.24
N LEU A 25 -3.52 6.97 -0.10
CA LEU A 25 -3.59 8.43 -0.11
C LEU A 25 -3.47 9.04 1.29
N ALA A 26 -4.08 8.43 2.31
CA ALA A 26 -3.93 8.86 3.70
C ALA A 26 -2.48 8.74 4.18
N ILE A 27 -1.80 7.64 3.83
CA ILE A 27 -0.37 7.46 4.11
C ILE A 27 0.46 8.49 3.32
N ALA A 28 0.15 8.72 2.04
CA ALA A 28 0.88 9.67 1.21
C ALA A 28 0.79 11.12 1.70
N GLY A 29 -0.35 11.49 2.31
CA GLY A 29 -0.60 12.82 2.86
C GLY A 29 0.09 13.10 4.20
N ASP A 30 0.58 12.06 4.88
CA ASP A 30 1.33 12.16 6.13
C ASP A 30 2.78 11.77 5.90
N ARG A 31 3.68 12.75 5.99
CA ARG A 31 5.11 12.55 5.71
C ARG A 31 5.76 11.53 6.65
N GLU A 32 5.47 11.61 7.95
CA GLU A 32 6.07 10.72 8.95
C GLU A 32 5.58 9.30 8.74
N LYS A 33 4.26 9.14 8.49
CA LYS A 33 3.68 7.83 8.20
C LYS A 33 4.21 7.23 6.90
N ARG A 34 4.39 8.05 5.87
CA ARG A 34 4.96 7.63 4.59
C ARG A 34 6.40 7.11 4.77
N GLU A 35 7.24 7.87 5.46
CA GLU A 35 8.63 7.48 5.74
C GLU A 35 8.68 6.17 6.55
N GLU A 36 7.84 6.03 7.59
CA GLU A 36 7.73 4.79 8.37
C GLU A 36 7.37 3.59 7.49
N VAL A 37 6.35 3.72 6.63
CA VAL A 37 5.91 2.64 5.74
C VAL A 37 6.97 2.27 4.73
N VAL A 38 7.62 3.26 4.10
CA VAL A 38 8.69 3.04 3.12
C VAL A 38 9.84 2.26 3.77
N GLN A 39 10.30 2.69 4.94
CA GLN A 39 11.40 2.03 5.65
C GLN A 39 11.03 0.61 6.08
N ARG A 40 9.81 0.41 6.58
CA ARG A 40 9.33 -0.91 6.99
C ARG A 40 9.24 -1.88 5.81
N VAL A 41 8.75 -1.42 4.67
CA VAL A 41 8.66 -2.24 3.45
C VAL A 41 10.05 -2.52 2.90
N ALA A 42 10.92 -1.52 2.80
CA ALA A 42 12.31 -1.67 2.36
C ALA A 42 13.06 -2.71 3.22
N HIS A 43 12.90 -2.64 4.54
CA HIS A 43 13.48 -3.61 5.47
C HIS A 43 12.92 -5.03 5.26
N ALA A 44 11.61 -5.17 5.05
CA ALA A 44 10.96 -6.46 4.88
C ALA A 44 11.26 -7.12 3.52
N THR A 45 11.44 -6.34 2.45
CA THR A 45 11.67 -6.84 1.09
C THR A 45 13.14 -6.85 0.67
N GLY A 46 14.01 -6.16 1.43
CA GLY A 46 15.41 -5.93 1.06
C GLY A 46 15.59 -4.94 -0.09
N GLN A 47 14.52 -4.28 -0.53
CA GLN A 47 14.58 -3.29 -1.61
C GLN A 47 15.09 -1.94 -1.09
N PRO A 48 15.78 -1.16 -1.95
CA PRO A 48 16.10 0.23 -1.64
C PRO A 48 14.83 1.04 -1.33
N PRO A 49 14.86 1.95 -0.34
CA PRO A 49 13.73 2.84 -0.04
C PRO A 49 13.22 3.61 -1.27
N GLU A 50 14.11 4.02 -2.17
CA GLU A 50 13.78 4.71 -3.42
C GLU A 50 12.88 3.85 -4.34
N GLU A 51 13.17 2.55 -4.45
CA GLU A 51 12.34 1.63 -5.24
C GLU A 51 10.96 1.43 -4.61
N VAL A 52 10.90 1.38 -3.27
CA VAL A 52 9.65 1.27 -2.52
C VAL A 52 8.80 2.53 -2.71
N GLU A 53 9.41 3.72 -2.72
CA GLU A 53 8.70 4.97 -3.02
C GLU A 53 8.12 4.98 -4.44
N VAL A 54 8.89 4.51 -5.43
CA VAL A 54 8.42 4.37 -6.82
C VAL A 54 7.25 3.38 -6.90
N MET A 55 7.34 2.24 -6.23
CA MET A 55 6.26 1.26 -6.15
C MET A 55 5.00 1.89 -5.55
N PHE A 56 5.14 2.55 -4.40
CA PHE A 56 4.05 3.21 -3.70
C PHE A 56 3.32 4.24 -4.58
N ALA A 57 4.07 5.14 -5.24
CA ALA A 57 3.52 6.12 -6.16
C ALA A 57 2.84 5.48 -7.38
N THR A 58 3.45 4.42 -7.92
CA THR A 58 2.90 3.68 -9.07
C THR A 58 1.60 2.98 -8.72
N THR A 59 1.51 2.35 -7.55
CA THR A 59 0.29 1.69 -7.07
C THR A 59 -0.84 2.69 -6.91
N ILE A 60 -0.60 3.86 -6.32
CA ILE A 60 -1.61 4.94 -6.24
C ILE A 60 -2.12 5.32 -7.63
N LYS A 61 -1.20 5.51 -8.60
CA LYS A 61 -1.58 5.88 -9.97
C LYS A 61 -2.44 4.81 -10.66
N ILE A 62 -2.11 3.54 -10.49
CA ILE A 62 -2.90 2.42 -11.03
C ILE A 62 -4.30 2.42 -10.42
N LEU A 63 -4.40 2.51 -9.10
CA LEU A 63 -5.68 2.49 -8.38
C LEU A 63 -6.56 3.71 -8.70
N ILE A 64 -5.98 4.90 -8.91
CA ILE A 64 -6.72 6.06 -9.41
C ILE A 64 -7.35 5.77 -10.77
N ASN A 65 -6.62 5.13 -11.69
CA ASN A 65 -7.16 4.83 -13.01
C ASN A 65 -8.27 3.76 -12.92
N GLU A 66 -8.08 2.72 -12.12
CA GLU A 66 -9.07 1.65 -11.93
C GLU A 66 -10.38 2.15 -11.27
N THR A 67 -10.26 3.07 -10.30
CA THR A 67 -11.43 3.66 -9.62
C THR A 67 -12.19 4.67 -10.46
N ARG A 68 -11.56 5.26 -11.50
CA ARG A 68 -12.21 6.17 -12.45
C ARG A 68 -12.88 5.46 -13.62
N SER A 69 -12.48 4.23 -13.90
CA SER A 69 -13.00 3.42 -15.03
C SER A 69 -14.17 2.51 -14.66
N ASN A 70 -14.54 2.44 -13.37
CA ASN A 70 -15.77 1.79 -12.86
C ASN A 70 -16.83 2.83 -12.52
#